data_AF-A0A255ZI84-F1
#
_entry.id   AF-A0A255ZI84-F1
#
_cell.length_a   1.000
_cell.length_b   1.000
_cell.length_c   1.000
_cell.angle_alpha   90.00
_cell.angle_beta   90.00
_cell.angle_gamma   90.00
#
_symmetry.space_group_name_H-M   'P 1'
#
loop_
_entity.id
_entity.type
_entity.pdbx_description
1 polymer ?
#
loop_
_entity_poly.entity_id
_entity_poly.type
_entity_poly.pdbx_seq_one_letter_code
_entity_poly.pdbx_strand_id
1 'polypeptide(L)'
;MIRTRMIGLVLVCGGCIWAPVLGLAQEAAQSQYDDITSARTRAEADFAEQEQACYGRFTVQSCLDRVAAKRRALERDLKKQEDSLNAARRQQRAQEQLQRSAEKARDRETPIVESPDFAARRQLVQNEKQEAHRRLPLPSVAVSKPLPTAPSLAEQSAMKDAHAAKQRAAQERRTARDERLRDAKETTPVLPLPQ
;
A
#
# COMPACT_ATOMS: atom_id res chain seq x y z
N MET A 1 10.91 -16.01 73.42
CA MET A 1 10.28 -17.01 72.55
C MET A 1 9.13 -16.35 71.80
N ILE A 2 9.36 -15.88 70.56
CA ILE A 2 8.31 -15.31 69.71
C ILE A 2 8.38 -16.02 68.36
N ARG A 3 7.28 -16.70 68.04
CA ARG A 3 7.08 -17.59 66.90
C ARG A 3 7.02 -16.80 65.60
N THR A 4 7.89 -17.17 64.68
CA THR A 4 7.81 -16.93 63.25
C THR A 4 6.50 -17.51 62.68
N ARG A 5 5.77 -16.73 61.88
CA ARG A 5 4.85 -17.28 60.86
C ARG A 5 5.05 -16.53 59.54
N MET A 6 5.57 -17.29 58.59
CA MET A 6 5.71 -16.97 57.17
C MET A 6 4.38 -16.52 56.59
N ILE A 7 4.38 -15.36 55.93
CA ILE A 7 3.36 -15.00 54.95
C ILE A 7 3.88 -15.49 53.60
N GLY A 8 3.20 -16.51 53.08
CA GLY A 8 3.49 -17.11 51.78
C GLY A 8 3.22 -16.10 50.67
N LEU A 9 4.30 -15.72 49.97
CA LEU A 9 4.24 -15.01 48.71
C LEU A 9 3.74 -16.00 47.64
N VAL A 10 2.45 -15.99 47.35
CA VAL A 10 1.90 -16.66 46.16
C VAL A 10 2.31 -15.82 44.96
N LEU A 11 3.42 -16.24 44.34
CA LEU A 11 3.87 -15.81 43.03
C LEU A 11 2.83 -16.29 42.00
N VAL A 12 1.80 -15.47 41.77
CA VAL A 12 0.80 -15.69 40.73
C VAL A 12 1.45 -15.56 39.36
N CYS A 13 1.56 -16.71 38.69
CA CYS A 13 1.59 -16.91 37.25
C CYS A 13 1.94 -15.68 36.38
N GLY A 14 3.24 -15.47 36.17
CA GLY A 14 3.73 -14.90 34.92
C GLY A 14 3.46 -15.89 33.79
N GLY A 15 2.34 -15.70 33.09
CA GLY A 15 1.96 -16.55 31.96
C GLY A 15 1.02 -15.81 31.01
N CYS A 16 1.56 -15.43 29.86
CA CYS A 16 0.85 -15.15 28.60
C CYS A 16 -0.34 -14.18 28.64
N ILE A 17 -0.08 -12.87 28.77
CA ILE A 17 -1.01 -11.82 28.32
C ILE A 17 -0.29 -10.91 27.32
N TRP A 18 0.18 -11.48 26.20
CA TRP A 18 0.74 -10.70 25.08
C TRP A 18 -0.19 -10.77 23.86
N ALA A 19 -1.50 -10.73 24.09
CA ALA A 19 -2.50 -10.56 23.02
C ALA A 19 -3.80 -9.98 23.59
N PRO A 20 -3.86 -8.65 23.79
CA PRO A 20 -4.96 -7.91 23.16
C PRO A 20 -4.58 -6.52 22.61
N VAL A 21 -3.28 -6.17 22.55
CA VAL A 21 -2.87 -4.79 22.20
C VAL A 21 -3.17 -4.43 20.73
N LEU A 22 -3.15 -5.41 19.81
CA LEU A 22 -3.42 -5.16 18.39
C LEU A 22 -4.92 -4.92 18.09
N GLY A 23 -5.83 -5.51 18.87
CA GLY A 23 -7.27 -5.31 18.69
C GLY A 23 -7.71 -3.89 19.05
N LEU A 24 -7.24 -3.39 20.20
CA LEU A 24 -7.57 -2.06 20.69
C LEU A 24 -7.10 -0.93 19.77
N ALA A 25 -5.92 -1.08 19.15
CA ALA A 25 -5.40 -0.08 18.22
C ALA A 25 -6.21 -0.02 16.92
N GLN A 26 -6.71 -1.15 16.44
CA GLN A 26 -7.52 -1.20 15.22
C GLN A 26 -8.96 -0.70 15.46
N GLU A 27 -9.51 -0.97 16.64
CA GLU A 27 -10.83 -0.49 17.07
C GLU A 27 -10.83 1.03 17.30
N ALA A 28 -9.77 1.57 17.91
CA ALA A 28 -9.59 3.02 18.06
C ALA A 28 -9.41 3.74 16.71
N ALA A 29 -8.77 3.10 15.73
CA ALA A 29 -8.66 3.66 14.38
C ALA A 29 -10.03 3.68 13.67
N GLN A 30 -10.82 2.61 13.82
CA GLN A 30 -12.18 2.55 13.25
C GLN A 30 -13.10 3.60 13.87
N SER A 31 -13.07 3.79 15.19
CA SER A 31 -13.90 4.82 15.84
C SER A 31 -13.61 6.22 15.29
N GLN A 32 -12.35 6.54 14.99
CA GLN A 32 -11.97 7.84 14.43
C GLN A 32 -12.52 8.06 13.00
N TYR A 33 -12.64 7.01 12.19
CA TYR A 33 -13.31 7.11 10.89
C TYR A 33 -14.82 7.30 11.03
N ASP A 34 -15.43 6.61 11.99
CA ASP A 34 -16.86 6.76 12.28
C ASP A 34 -17.17 8.16 12.80
N ASP A 35 -16.30 8.72 13.64
CA ASP A 35 -16.40 10.10 14.13
C ASP A 35 -16.35 11.10 12.97
N ILE A 36 -15.38 10.99 12.05
CA ILE A 36 -15.27 11.86 10.86
C ILE A 36 -16.50 11.72 9.96
N THR A 37 -16.99 10.50 9.78
CA THR A 37 -18.18 10.23 8.95
C THR A 37 -19.42 10.84 9.57
N SER A 38 -19.60 10.69 10.89
CA SER A 38 -20.71 11.30 11.62
C SER A 38 -20.64 12.83 11.62
N ALA A 39 -19.43 13.40 11.68
CA ALA A 39 -19.22 14.85 11.58
C ALA A 39 -19.61 15.36 10.20
N ARG A 40 -19.28 14.63 9.13
CA ARG A 40 -19.67 14.97 7.76
C ARG A 40 -21.19 14.97 7.60
N THR A 41 -21.87 13.91 8.04
CA THR A 41 -23.33 13.80 7.90
C THR A 41 -24.09 14.86 8.69
N ARG A 42 -23.65 15.16 9.93
CA ARG A 42 -24.22 16.25 10.74
C ARG A 42 -24.05 17.59 10.04
N ALA A 43 -22.84 17.89 9.55
CA ALA A 43 -22.58 19.15 8.88
C ALA A 43 -23.34 19.30 7.55
N GLU A 44 -23.53 18.22 6.80
CA GLU A 44 -24.35 18.23 5.59
C GLU A 44 -25.80 18.62 5.89
N ALA A 45 -26.38 18.10 6.99
CA ALA A 45 -27.71 18.49 7.45
C ALA A 45 -27.74 19.98 7.86
N ASP A 46 -26.75 20.44 8.64
CA ASP A 46 -26.66 21.84 9.08
C ASP A 46 -26.51 22.81 7.89
N PHE A 47 -25.76 22.42 6.86
CA PHE A 47 -25.62 23.24 5.65
C PHE A 47 -26.89 23.23 4.81
N ALA A 48 -27.62 22.11 4.72
CA ALA A 48 -28.91 22.06 4.04
C ALA A 48 -29.93 23.00 4.70
N GLU A 49 -29.97 23.04 6.04
CA GLU A 49 -30.81 23.99 6.77
C GLU A 49 -30.40 25.45 6.50
N GLN A 50 -29.10 25.74 6.52
CA GLN A 50 -28.57 27.08 6.22
C GLN A 50 -28.87 27.52 4.78
N GLU A 51 -28.80 26.60 3.81
CA GLU A 51 -29.17 26.87 2.41
C GLU A 51 -30.66 27.20 2.31
N GLN A 52 -31.54 26.47 3.00
CA GLN A 52 -32.97 26.79 3.07
C GLN A 52 -33.22 28.18 3.66
N ALA A 53 -32.54 28.52 4.76
CA ALA A 53 -32.65 29.83 5.40
C ALA A 53 -32.18 30.99 4.48
N CYS A 54 -31.29 30.73 3.51
CA CYS A 54 -30.83 31.74 2.57
C CYS A 54 -31.93 32.23 1.61
N TYR A 55 -32.93 31.40 1.29
CA TYR A 55 -34.01 31.78 0.37
C TYR A 55 -34.97 32.82 0.97
N GLY A 56 -34.99 32.98 2.30
CA GLY A 56 -35.75 34.05 2.97
C GLY A 56 -35.07 35.41 2.98
N ARG A 57 -33.87 35.56 2.40
CA ARG A 57 -33.06 36.79 2.46
C ARG A 57 -33.11 37.56 1.13
N PHE A 58 -32.97 38.88 1.21
CA PHE A 58 -32.87 39.74 0.02
C PHE A 58 -31.65 39.41 -0.86
N THR A 59 -30.53 39.02 -0.26
CA THR A 59 -29.28 38.70 -0.97
C THR A 59 -29.02 37.20 -0.97
N VAL A 60 -29.90 36.42 -1.60
CA VAL A 60 -29.84 34.94 -1.63
C VAL A 60 -28.47 34.46 -2.12
N GLN A 61 -27.99 34.99 -3.25
CA GLN A 61 -26.72 34.55 -3.85
C GLN A 61 -25.53 34.73 -2.90
N SER A 62 -25.38 35.92 -2.31
CA SER A 62 -24.30 36.17 -1.34
C SER A 62 -24.40 35.28 -0.11
N CYS A 63 -25.62 34.94 0.32
CA CYS A 63 -25.83 34.00 1.42
C CYS A 63 -25.38 32.59 1.03
N LEU A 64 -25.81 32.08 -0.13
CA LEU A 64 -25.44 30.77 -0.64
C LEU A 64 -23.91 30.65 -0.83
N ASP A 65 -23.27 31.68 -1.37
CA ASP A 65 -21.81 31.70 -1.55
C ASP A 65 -21.06 31.57 -0.21
N ARG A 66 -21.55 32.21 0.85
CA ARG A 66 -21.00 32.09 2.21
C ARG A 66 -21.19 30.69 2.77
N VAL A 67 -22.36 30.08 2.59
CA VAL A 67 -22.62 28.70 3.03
C VAL A 67 -21.72 27.72 2.28
N ALA A 68 -21.59 27.87 0.96
CA ALA A 68 -20.67 27.07 0.15
C ALA A 68 -19.19 27.28 0.52
N ALA A 69 -18.80 28.48 0.93
CA ALA A 69 -17.45 28.74 1.45
C ALA A 69 -17.19 28.02 2.78
N LYS A 70 -18.17 28.05 3.70
CA LYS A 70 -18.10 27.31 4.98
C LYS A 70 -18.04 25.80 4.75
N ARG A 71 -18.89 25.27 3.87
CA ARG A 71 -18.90 23.84 3.50
C ARG A 71 -17.54 23.39 3.01
N ARG A 72 -16.97 24.10 2.02
CA ARG A 72 -15.63 23.80 1.49
C ARG A 72 -14.53 23.91 2.56
N ALA A 73 -14.64 24.82 3.52
CA ALA A 73 -13.67 24.93 4.61
C ALA A 73 -13.71 23.70 5.52
N LEU A 74 -14.91 23.32 5.98
CA LEU A 74 -15.09 22.15 6.83
C LEU A 74 -14.67 20.86 6.13
N GLU A 75 -15.09 20.66 4.88
CA GLU A 75 -14.70 19.47 4.09
C GLU A 75 -13.19 19.34 3.94
N ARG A 76 -12.48 20.46 3.73
CA ARG A 76 -11.01 20.46 3.67
C ARG A 76 -10.40 20.04 5.01
N ASP A 77 -10.95 20.49 6.12
CA ASP A 77 -10.41 20.15 7.45
C ASP A 77 -10.68 18.69 7.80
N LEU A 78 -11.89 18.18 7.55
CA LEU A 78 -12.20 16.75 7.69
C LEU A 78 -11.32 15.90 6.77
N LYS A 79 -11.08 16.35 5.54
CA LYS A 79 -10.19 15.65 4.62
C LYS A 79 -8.75 15.59 5.12
N LYS A 80 -8.22 16.67 5.71
CA LYS A 80 -6.87 16.65 6.32
C LYS A 80 -6.79 15.63 7.45
N GLN A 81 -7.83 15.54 8.29
CA GLN A 81 -7.89 14.53 9.35
C GLN A 81 -7.87 13.13 8.75
N GLU A 82 -8.71 12.85 7.77
CA GLU A 82 -8.78 11.56 7.08
C GLU A 82 -7.44 11.20 6.40
N ASP A 83 -6.81 12.15 5.72
CA ASP A 83 -5.51 11.96 5.07
C ASP A 83 -4.41 11.64 6.09
N SER A 84 -4.45 12.22 7.29
CA SER A 84 -3.53 11.93 8.39
C SER A 84 -3.68 10.49 8.92
N LEU A 85 -4.93 10.01 9.09
CA LEU A 85 -5.21 8.62 9.49
C LEU A 85 -4.77 7.63 8.42
N ASN A 86 -5.06 7.94 7.16
CA ASN A 86 -4.62 7.13 6.03
C ASN A 86 -3.10 7.06 5.92
N ALA A 87 -2.38 8.16 6.22
CA ALA A 87 -0.92 8.16 6.26
C ALA A 87 -0.39 7.25 7.37
N ALA A 88 -0.93 7.33 8.59
CA ALA A 88 -0.56 6.45 9.69
C ALA A 88 -0.81 4.97 9.35
N ARG A 89 -1.97 4.66 8.77
CA ARG A 89 -2.32 3.29 8.34
C ARG A 89 -1.39 2.75 7.26
N ARG A 90 -0.98 3.59 6.31
CA ARG A 90 0.02 3.22 5.28
C ARG A 90 1.37 2.89 5.90
N GLN A 91 1.82 3.69 6.88
CA GLN A 91 3.08 3.44 7.58
C GLN A 91 3.04 2.12 8.36
N GLN A 92 1.96 1.85 9.09
CA GLN A 92 1.76 0.58 9.79
C GLN A 92 1.85 -0.62 8.84
N ARG A 93 1.11 -0.59 7.72
CA ARG A 93 1.16 -1.66 6.70
C ARG A 93 2.55 -1.83 6.09
N ALA A 94 3.27 -0.72 5.88
CA ALA A 94 4.64 -0.78 5.37
C ALA A 94 5.57 -1.48 6.37
N GLN A 95 5.45 -1.17 7.67
CA GLN A 95 6.21 -1.82 8.73
C GLN A 95 5.87 -3.31 8.85
N GLU A 96 4.59 -3.67 8.82
CA GLU A 96 4.14 -5.08 8.80
C GLU A 96 4.71 -5.83 7.61
N GLN A 97 4.76 -5.20 6.43
CA GLN A 97 5.33 -5.81 5.24
C GLN A 97 6.83 -6.04 5.38
N LEU A 98 7.56 -5.06 5.95
CA LEU A 98 8.99 -5.21 6.23
C LEU A 98 9.25 -6.35 7.21
N GLN A 99 8.48 -6.42 8.30
CA GLN A 99 8.58 -7.51 9.28
C GLN A 99 8.33 -8.87 8.63
N ARG A 100 7.26 -9.02 7.85
CA ARG A 100 6.96 -10.26 7.12
C ARG A 100 8.06 -10.63 6.12
N SER A 101 8.69 -9.64 5.48
CA SER A 101 9.79 -9.91 4.56
C SER A 101 11.07 -10.34 5.30
N ALA A 102 11.35 -9.75 6.46
CA ALA A 102 12.50 -10.08 7.30
C ALA A 102 12.35 -11.48 7.92
N GLU A 103 11.15 -11.83 8.38
CA GLU A 103 10.83 -13.17 8.86
C GLU A 103 11.03 -14.22 7.76
N LYS A 104 10.48 -14.00 6.57
CA LYS A 104 10.71 -14.88 5.41
C LYS A 104 12.17 -14.99 4.99
N ALA A 105 12.95 -13.92 5.15
CA ALA A 105 14.38 -13.95 4.88
C ALA A 105 15.11 -14.83 5.90
N ARG A 106 14.79 -14.68 7.19
CA ARG A 106 15.31 -15.54 8.27
C ARG A 106 14.94 -17.01 8.06
N ASP A 107 13.69 -17.29 7.71
CA ASP A 107 13.23 -18.66 7.43
C ASP A 107 13.99 -19.31 6.26
N ARG A 108 14.41 -18.52 5.27
CA ARG A 108 15.24 -18.98 4.14
C ARG A 108 16.71 -19.16 4.54
N GLU A 109 17.21 -18.35 5.46
CA GLU A 109 18.59 -18.42 5.95
C GLU A 109 18.80 -19.58 6.94
N THR A 110 17.76 -20.00 7.68
CA THR A 110 17.79 -21.29 8.36
C THR A 110 18.05 -22.37 7.32
N PRO A 111 19.21 -23.07 7.39
CA PRO A 111 19.48 -24.15 6.46
C PRO A 111 18.42 -25.21 6.73
N ILE A 112 17.42 -25.30 5.86
CA ILE A 112 16.73 -26.55 5.65
C ILE A 112 17.87 -27.49 5.27
N VAL A 113 18.19 -28.44 6.14
CA VAL A 113 19.05 -29.57 5.78
C VAL A 113 18.32 -30.24 4.63
N GLU A 114 18.58 -29.79 3.40
CA GLU A 114 17.98 -30.32 2.19
C GLU A 114 18.56 -31.71 2.02
N SER A 115 17.90 -32.71 2.62
CA SER A 115 18.17 -34.09 2.28
C SER A 115 17.99 -34.21 0.77
N PRO A 116 18.93 -34.84 0.05
CA PRO A 116 18.88 -34.98 -1.42
C PRO A 116 17.53 -35.55 -1.91
N ASP A 117 16.84 -36.31 -1.06
CA ASP A 117 15.51 -36.86 -1.32
C ASP A 117 14.43 -35.78 -1.54
N PHE A 118 14.50 -34.64 -0.85
CA PHE A 118 13.53 -33.54 -1.00
C PHE A 118 13.75 -32.75 -2.30
N ALA A 119 14.99 -32.61 -2.74
CA ALA A 119 15.32 -31.97 -4.01
C ALA A 119 14.86 -32.83 -5.20
N ALA A 120 15.14 -34.13 -5.16
CA ALA A 120 14.68 -35.09 -6.16
C ALA A 120 13.14 -35.13 -6.27
N ARG A 121 12.45 -35.13 -5.12
CA ARG A 121 10.98 -35.13 -5.08
C ARG A 121 10.37 -33.85 -5.65
N ARG A 122 10.99 -32.69 -5.44
CA ARG A 122 10.56 -31.41 -6.06
C ARG A 122 10.71 -31.42 -7.57
N GLN A 123 11.82 -31.97 -8.09
CA GLN A 123 12.04 -32.10 -9.54
C GLN A 123 11.02 -33.04 -10.18
N LEU A 124 10.71 -34.18 -9.55
CA LEU A 124 9.69 -35.09 -10.05
C LEU A 124 8.32 -34.42 -10.17
N VAL A 125 7.88 -33.68 -9.15
CA VAL A 125 6.60 -32.95 -9.19
C VAL A 125 6.60 -31.85 -10.26
N GLN A 126 7.72 -31.18 -10.50
CA GLN A 126 7.81 -30.19 -11.58
C GLN A 126 7.76 -30.86 -12.96
N ASN A 127 8.48 -31.95 -13.16
CA ASN A 127 8.46 -32.72 -14.40
C ASN A 127 7.07 -33.30 -14.64
N GLU A 128 6.40 -33.83 -13.62
CA GLU A 128 5.03 -34.34 -13.71
C GLU A 128 4.03 -33.23 -14.09
N LYS A 129 4.17 -32.02 -13.53
CA LYS A 129 3.35 -30.87 -13.92
C LYS A 129 3.60 -30.44 -15.37
N GLN A 130 4.86 -30.45 -15.82
CA GLN A 130 5.20 -30.15 -17.20
C GLN A 130 4.66 -31.21 -18.17
N GLU A 131 4.76 -32.48 -17.80
CA GLU A 131 4.21 -33.58 -18.57
C GLU A 131 2.68 -33.56 -18.58
N ALA A 132 2.03 -33.26 -17.46
CA ALA A 132 0.58 -33.09 -17.39
C ALA A 132 0.10 -31.95 -18.31
N HIS A 133 0.80 -30.81 -18.31
CA HIS A 133 0.52 -29.73 -19.25
C HIS A 133 0.78 -30.13 -20.71
N ARG A 134 1.75 -31.00 -20.96
CA ARG A 134 2.06 -31.53 -22.31
C ARG A 134 1.07 -32.60 -22.78
N ARG A 135 0.49 -33.37 -21.86
CA ARG A 135 -0.44 -34.48 -22.13
C ARG A 135 -1.92 -34.07 -22.17
N LEU A 136 -2.27 -32.86 -21.73
CA LEU A 136 -3.61 -32.32 -21.94
C LEU A 136 -3.91 -32.30 -23.46
N PRO A 137 -4.98 -32.97 -23.92
CA PRO A 137 -5.41 -32.82 -25.30
C PRO A 137 -5.77 -31.36 -25.52
N LEU A 138 -5.34 -30.77 -26.64
CA LEU A 138 -5.82 -29.45 -27.03
C LEU A 138 -7.36 -29.51 -27.04
N PRO A 139 -8.06 -28.57 -26.38
CA PRO A 139 -9.50 -28.53 -26.43
C PRO A 139 -9.95 -28.49 -27.89
N SER A 140 -10.88 -29.39 -28.22
CA SER A 140 -11.52 -29.50 -29.53
C SER A 140 -11.90 -28.11 -30.06
N VAL A 141 -11.41 -27.84 -31.27
CA VAL A 141 -11.43 -26.56 -31.97
C VAL A 141 -12.87 -26.23 -32.40
N ALA A 142 -13.68 -25.70 -31.49
CA ALA A 142 -14.88 -24.95 -31.86
C ALA A 142 -14.56 -23.45 -31.79
N VAL A 143 -14.37 -22.85 -32.97
CA VAL A 143 -14.17 -21.42 -33.24
C VAL A 143 -12.83 -20.86 -32.73
N SER A 144 -11.75 -21.20 -33.44
CA SER A 144 -10.45 -20.58 -33.22
C SER A 144 -10.26 -19.35 -34.10
N LYS A 145 -10.08 -18.20 -33.43
CA LYS A 145 -9.31 -17.08 -33.96
C LYS A 145 -7.98 -17.62 -34.50
N PRO A 146 -7.45 -17.10 -35.63
CA PRO A 146 -6.21 -17.62 -36.21
C PRO A 146 -5.08 -17.61 -35.17
N LEU A 147 -4.39 -18.74 -35.03
CA LEU A 147 -3.18 -18.84 -34.21
C LEU A 147 -2.16 -17.78 -34.69
N PRO A 148 -1.45 -17.10 -33.78
CA PRO A 148 -0.35 -16.24 -34.19
C PRO A 148 0.71 -17.13 -34.86
N THR A 149 0.92 -16.93 -36.16
CA THR A 149 2.02 -17.54 -36.90
C THR A 149 3.32 -17.26 -36.17
N ALA A 150 4.18 -18.27 -36.00
CA ALA A 150 5.49 -18.07 -35.42
C ALA A 150 6.20 -16.94 -36.19
N PRO A 151 6.74 -15.91 -35.51
CA PRO A 151 7.32 -14.78 -36.20
C PRO A 151 8.45 -15.27 -37.10
N SER A 152 8.40 -14.85 -38.35
CA SER A 152 9.43 -15.12 -39.34
C SER A 152 10.80 -14.64 -38.83
N LEU A 153 11.87 -15.18 -39.39
CA LEU A 153 13.23 -14.85 -38.96
C LEU A 153 13.53 -13.34 -39.08
N ALA A 154 12.93 -12.68 -40.09
CA ALA A 154 12.99 -11.23 -40.29
C ALA A 154 12.22 -10.44 -39.21
N GLU A 155 11.08 -10.94 -38.76
CA GLU A 155 10.32 -10.33 -37.66
C GLU A 155 11.07 -10.49 -36.33
N GLN A 156 11.73 -11.64 -36.11
CA GLN A 156 12.54 -11.86 -34.91
C GLN A 156 13.78 -10.94 -34.86
N SER A 157 14.43 -10.68 -35.99
CA SER A 157 15.53 -9.69 -36.03
C SER A 157 15.02 -8.28 -35.77
N ALA A 158 13.91 -7.88 -36.39
CA ALA A 158 13.29 -6.58 -36.16
C ALA A 158 12.88 -6.38 -34.69
N MET A 159 12.38 -7.42 -34.01
CA MET A 159 12.05 -7.37 -32.59
C MET A 159 13.29 -7.20 -31.70
N LYS A 160 14.40 -7.87 -32.02
CA LYS A 160 15.68 -7.71 -31.30
C LYS A 160 16.23 -6.29 -31.47
N ASP A 161 16.18 -5.76 -32.69
CA ASP A 161 16.66 -4.41 -32.99
C ASP A 161 15.81 -3.34 -32.29
N ALA A 162 14.48 -3.52 -32.31
CA ALA A 162 13.55 -2.65 -31.58
C ALA A 162 13.79 -2.70 -30.06
N HIS A 163 14.11 -3.87 -29.51
CA HIS A 163 14.46 -4.01 -28.10
C HIS A 163 15.78 -3.31 -27.77
N ALA A 164 16.82 -3.51 -28.59
CA ALA A 164 18.10 -2.83 -28.44
C ALA A 164 17.97 -1.30 -28.57
N ALA A 165 17.11 -0.81 -29.46
CA ALA A 165 16.80 0.61 -29.58
C ALA A 165 16.09 1.16 -28.33
N LYS A 166 15.11 0.42 -27.79
CA LYS A 166 14.43 0.79 -26.54
C LYS A 166 15.39 0.85 -25.35
N GLN A 167 16.33 -0.10 -25.26
CA GLN A 167 17.34 -0.11 -24.20
C GLN A 167 18.27 1.11 -24.29
N ARG A 168 18.75 1.45 -25.50
CA ARG A 168 19.58 2.64 -25.73
C ARG A 168 18.83 3.93 -25.38
N ALA A 169 17.60 4.10 -25.87
CA ALA A 169 16.78 5.28 -25.56
C ALA A 169 16.48 5.40 -24.06
N ALA A 170 16.28 4.27 -23.35
CA ALA A 170 16.09 4.29 -21.90
C ALA A 170 17.35 4.72 -21.15
N GLN A 171 18.54 4.31 -21.61
CA GLN A 171 19.82 4.69 -21.02
C GLN A 171 20.15 6.17 -21.26
N GLU A 172 19.87 6.69 -22.47
CA GLU A 172 19.98 8.12 -22.79
C GLU A 172 19.07 8.97 -21.90
N ARG A 173 17.82 8.54 -21.69
CA ARG A 173 16.89 9.25 -20.78
C ARG A 173 17.38 9.26 -19.34
N ARG A 174 18.03 8.18 -18.88
CA ARG A 174 18.61 8.11 -17.53
C ARG A 174 19.78 9.07 -17.40
N THR A 175 20.73 9.01 -18.33
CA THR A 175 21.91 9.89 -18.34
C THR A 175 21.53 11.37 -18.44
N ALA A 176 20.61 11.74 -19.34
CA ALA A 176 20.11 13.11 -19.45
C ALA A 176 19.31 13.59 -18.22
N ARG A 177 18.69 12.68 -17.45
CA ARG A 177 18.07 13.02 -16.16
C ARG A 177 19.15 13.28 -15.11
N ASP A 178 20.16 12.43 -15.05
CA ASP A 178 21.26 12.55 -14.09
C ASP A 178 22.09 13.82 -14.32
N GLU A 179 22.32 14.20 -15.57
CA GLU A 179 22.94 15.47 -15.95
C GLU A 179 22.13 16.67 -15.47
N ARG A 180 20.82 16.72 -15.79
CA ARG A 180 19.93 17.78 -15.30
C ARG A 180 19.89 17.88 -13.78
N LEU A 181 19.98 16.76 -13.07
CA LEU A 181 20.03 16.76 -11.60
C LEU A 181 21.36 17.29 -11.06
N ARG A 182 22.48 17.06 -11.76
CA ARG A 182 23.78 17.64 -11.42
C ARG A 182 23.79 19.15 -11.67
N ASP A 183 23.36 19.58 -12.84
CA ASP A 183 23.32 21.00 -13.22
C ASP A 183 22.41 21.79 -12.28
N ALA A 184 21.23 21.25 -11.94
CA ALA A 184 20.32 21.86 -10.98
C ALA A 184 20.94 22.01 -9.57
N LYS A 185 21.76 21.04 -9.14
CA LYS A 185 22.46 21.10 -7.86
C LYS A 185 23.56 22.17 -7.88
N GLU A 186 24.24 22.37 -9.00
CA GLU A 186 25.28 23.39 -9.13
C GLU A 186 24.70 24.81 -9.27
N THR A 187 23.54 24.95 -9.92
CA THR A 187 22.92 26.26 -10.21
C THR A 187 21.98 26.76 -9.12
N THR A 188 21.81 26.07 -7.98
CA THR A 188 20.94 26.57 -6.90
C THR A 188 21.62 27.78 -6.23
N PRO A 189 21.17 29.04 -6.44
CA PRO A 189 21.80 30.18 -5.81
C PRO A 189 21.49 30.15 -4.31
N VAL A 190 22.53 30.36 -3.49
CA VAL A 190 22.39 30.50 -2.04
C VAL A 190 21.43 31.65 -1.76
N LEU A 191 20.27 31.34 -1.16
CA LEU A 191 19.34 32.39 -0.75
C LEU A 191 20.06 33.33 0.23
N PRO A 192 19.98 34.66 0.04
CA PRO A 192 20.58 35.60 0.97
C PRO A 192 19.96 35.40 2.35
N LEU A 193 20.82 35.21 3.36
CA LEU A 193 20.41 35.14 4.76
C LEU A 193 19.73 36.47 5.15
N PRO A 194 18.58 36.44 5.86
CA PRO A 194 17.94 37.65 6.33
C PRO A 194 18.87 38.39 7.31
N GLN A 195 19.05 39.69 7.07
CA GLN A 195 19.75 40.63 7.95
C GLN A 195 18.82 41.06 9.09
#